data_AF-A0A096MB17-F1
#
_entry.id   AF-A0A096MB17-F1
#
_cell.length_a   1.000
_cell.length_b   1.000
_cell.length_c   1.000
_cell.angle_alpha   90.00
_cell.angle_beta   90.00
_cell.angle_gamma   90.00
#
_symmetry.space_group_name_H-M   'P 1'
#
loop_
_entity.id
_entity.type
_entity.pdbx_description
1 polymer ?
#
loop_
_entity_poly.entity_id
_entity_poly.type
_entity_poly.pdbx_seq_one_letter_code
_entity_poly.pdbx_strand_id
1 'polypeptide(L)'
;LKLHVTIQRGMTFPIVEKCMTCCFPGLYHCPFCTPAFFKPAKRSKVMLHLEYHLKRACHVGEYTIHKCGLDCAKRPHYHCLYCIAMLGSKHDFNKHIEFCQEMQ
;
A
#
# COMPACT_ATOMS: atom_id res chain seq x y z
N LEU A 1 -13.22 -12.94 -2.19
CA LEU A 1 -11.93 -12.61 -1.56
C LEU A 1 -11.84 -11.10 -1.40
N LYS A 2 -11.56 -10.60 -0.19
CA LYS A 2 -11.38 -9.16 0.05
C LYS A 2 -9.92 -8.82 -0.24
N LEU A 3 -9.67 -7.90 -1.17
CA LEU A 3 -8.32 -7.45 -1.49
C LEU A 3 -7.72 -6.67 -0.31
N HIS A 4 -6.39 -6.76 -0.16
CA HIS A 4 -5.66 -5.96 0.83
C HIS A 4 -5.75 -4.46 0.48
N VAL A 5 -5.77 -3.57 1.48
CA VAL A 5 -5.96 -2.12 1.28
C VAL A 5 -4.90 -1.49 0.37
N THR A 6 -3.71 -2.07 0.27
CA THR A 6 -2.64 -1.58 -0.61
C THR A 6 -2.80 -1.99 -2.07
N ILE A 7 -3.82 -2.79 -2.39
CA ILE A 7 -4.18 -3.16 -3.75
C ILE A 7 -5.37 -2.30 -4.14
N GLN A 8 -5.16 -1.37 -5.07
CA GLN A 8 -6.17 -0.43 -5.53
C GLN A 8 -6.47 -0.67 -7.00
N ARG A 9 -7.70 -0.39 -7.44
CA ARG A 9 -8.06 -0.42 -8.87
C ARG A 9 -7.77 0.96 -9.48
N GLY A 10 -7.11 1.01 -10.62
CA GLY A 10 -6.66 2.24 -11.27
C GLY A 10 -5.57 2.95 -10.48
N MET A 11 -5.50 4.28 -10.59
CA MET A 11 -4.44 5.11 -9.98
C MET A 11 -4.90 5.91 -8.76
N THR A 12 -6.05 5.57 -8.18
CA THR A 12 -6.63 6.28 -7.04
C THR A 12 -6.12 5.74 -5.72
N PHE A 13 -6.18 6.58 -4.68
CA PHE A 13 -5.87 6.20 -3.31
C PHE A 13 -7.14 6.04 -2.48
N PRO A 14 -7.09 5.28 -1.37
CA PRO A 14 -8.13 5.34 -0.35
C PRO A 14 -8.32 6.76 0.14
N ILE A 15 -9.56 7.08 0.55
CA ILE A 15 -9.89 8.38 1.12
C ILE A 15 -9.07 8.59 2.40
N VAL A 16 -8.31 9.68 2.44
CA VAL A 16 -7.53 10.06 3.62
C VAL A 16 -8.42 10.91 4.54
N GLU A 17 -8.82 10.34 5.66
CA GLU A 17 -9.68 10.99 6.66
C GLU A 17 -8.86 11.60 7.80
N LYS A 18 -9.42 12.66 8.41
CA LYS A 18 -8.79 13.29 9.56
C LYS A 18 -8.94 12.37 10.76
N CYS A 19 -7.84 12.03 11.41
CA CYS A 19 -7.86 11.26 12.63
C CYS A 19 -8.38 12.10 13.79
N MET A 20 -9.41 11.59 14.46
CA MET A 20 -10.00 12.17 15.65
C MET A 20 -9.76 11.31 16.90
N THR A 21 -9.06 10.17 16.77
CA THR A 21 -8.94 9.17 17.84
C THR A 21 -7.57 9.13 18.50
N CYS A 22 -6.47 9.23 17.73
CA CYS A 22 -5.11 9.10 18.27
C CYS A 22 -4.20 10.31 17.97
N CYS A 23 -4.67 11.29 17.21
CA CYS A 23 -3.91 12.50 16.88
C CYS A 23 -4.63 13.75 17.37
N PHE A 24 -4.08 14.49 18.34
CA PHE A 24 -4.60 15.80 18.77
C PHE A 24 -3.56 16.87 18.44
N PRO A 25 -3.89 17.96 17.69
CA PRO A 25 -5.23 18.48 17.33
C PRO A 25 -5.80 17.97 15.98
N GLY A 26 -5.58 16.70 15.63
CA GLY A 26 -6.14 16.05 14.44
C GLY A 26 -5.20 16.08 13.24
N LEU A 27 -4.61 14.93 12.92
CA LEU A 27 -3.69 14.70 11.80
C LEU A 27 -4.23 13.60 10.87
N TYR A 28 -3.54 13.32 9.78
CA TYR A 28 -3.94 12.32 8.80
C TYR A 28 -2.92 11.17 8.79
N HIS A 29 -3.41 9.93 8.72
CA HIS A 29 -2.57 8.74 8.57
C HIS A 29 -2.41 8.38 7.10
N CYS A 30 -1.29 7.76 6.76
CA CYS A 30 -1.17 7.06 5.50
C CYS A 30 -1.98 5.74 5.59
N PRO A 31 -2.86 5.42 4.63
CA PRO A 31 -3.59 4.15 4.62
C PRO A 31 -2.71 2.92 4.40
N PHE A 32 -1.45 3.10 3.99
CA PHE A 32 -0.53 2.01 3.63
C PHE A 32 0.63 1.83 4.61
N CYS A 33 0.76 2.69 5.63
CA CYS A 33 1.89 2.70 6.55
C CYS A 33 1.42 2.83 7.99
N THR A 34 2.06 2.10 8.89
CA THR A 34 2.00 2.40 10.32
C THR A 34 2.80 3.67 10.65
N PRO A 35 2.58 4.28 11.82
CA PRO A 35 3.38 5.40 12.31
C PRO A 35 4.89 5.14 12.41
N ALA A 36 5.32 3.87 12.42
CA ALA A 36 6.73 3.49 12.41
C ALA A 36 7.41 3.82 11.06
N PHE A 37 6.66 3.78 9.95
CA PHE A 37 7.16 4.11 8.62
C PHE A 37 6.79 5.53 8.18
N PHE A 38 5.63 6.02 8.59
CA PHE A 38 5.21 7.38 8.29
C PHE A 38 4.32 7.94 9.41
N LYS A 39 4.85 8.91 10.15
CA LYS A 39 4.11 9.57 11.24
C LYS A 39 2.88 10.31 10.68
N PRO A 40 1.77 10.38 11.45
CA PRO A 40 0.63 11.20 11.07
C PRO A 40 1.03 12.65 10.78
N ALA A 41 0.46 13.25 9.74
CA ALA A 41 0.88 14.56 9.25
C ALA A 41 -0.29 15.38 8.71
N LYS A 42 -0.03 16.63 8.31
CA LYS A 42 -1.01 17.45 7.56
C LYS A 42 -1.39 16.76 6.26
N ARG A 43 -2.64 16.94 5.80
CA ARG A 43 -3.17 16.29 4.57
C ARG A 43 -2.24 16.40 3.37
N SER A 44 -1.70 17.59 3.09
CA SER A 44 -0.78 17.82 1.96
C SER A 44 0.49 16.95 2.02
N LYS A 45 1.06 16.75 3.22
CA LYS A 45 2.21 15.86 3.43
C LYS A 45 1.85 14.39 3.19
N VAL A 46 0.65 13.97 3.60
CA VAL A 46 0.17 12.59 3.36
C VAL A 46 -0.08 12.35 1.87
N MET A 47 -0.68 13.31 1.15
CA MET A 47 -0.90 13.18 -0.29
C MET A 47 0.42 13.07 -1.06
N LEU A 48 1.42 13.91 -0.75
CA LEU A 48 2.75 13.80 -1.32
C LEU A 48 3.41 12.43 -1.03
N HIS A 49 3.21 11.91 0.18
CA HIS A 49 3.68 10.57 0.54
C HIS A 49 2.97 9.46 -0.25
N LEU A 50 1.66 9.59 -0.51
CA LEU A 50 0.91 8.66 -1.35
C LEU A 50 1.37 8.68 -2.80
N GLU A 51 1.73 9.85 -3.35
CA GLU A 51 2.36 9.93 -4.67
C GLU A 51 3.67 9.13 -4.74
N TYR A 52 4.44 9.09 -3.65
CA TYR A 52 5.62 8.22 -3.56
C TYR A 52 5.27 6.74 -3.56
N HIS A 53 4.17 6.33 -2.90
CA HIS A 53 3.65 4.96 -3.01
C HIS A 53 3.24 4.62 -4.44
N LEU A 54 2.61 5.55 -5.16
CA LEU A 54 2.23 5.35 -6.56
C LEU A 54 3.45 5.22 -7.47
N LYS A 55 4.44 6.11 -7.34
CA LYS A 55 5.71 6.05 -8.10
C LYS A 55 6.44 4.71 -7.92
N ARG A 56 6.28 4.06 -6.76
CA ARG A 56 6.93 2.78 -6.43
C ARG A 56 6.00 1.57 -6.57
N ALA A 57 4.77 1.76 -7.03
CA ALA A 57 3.82 0.68 -7.16
C ALA A 57 4.23 -0.31 -8.27
N CYS A 58 3.65 -1.50 -8.19
CA CYS A 58 3.62 -2.46 -9.28
C CYS A 58 2.22 -2.42 -9.91
N HIS A 59 2.12 -2.66 -11.21
CA HIS A 59 0.85 -2.63 -11.93
C HIS A 59 0.57 -4.01 -12.51
N VAL A 60 -0.63 -4.52 -12.29
CA VAL A 60 -1.07 -5.85 -12.75
C VAL A 60 -2.48 -5.71 -13.28
N GLY A 61 -2.64 -5.73 -14.59
CA GLY A 61 -3.91 -5.42 -15.25
C GLY A 61 -4.43 -4.04 -14.83
N GLU A 62 -5.65 -4.00 -14.29
CA GLU A 62 -6.30 -2.78 -13.78
C GLU A 62 -5.90 -2.41 -12.34
N TYR A 63 -5.02 -3.19 -11.69
CA TYR A 63 -4.65 -3.01 -10.29
C TYR A 63 -3.29 -2.33 -10.13
N THR A 64 -3.23 -1.45 -9.14
CA THR A 64 -2.01 -0.83 -8.62
C THR A 64 -1.71 -1.41 -7.24
N ILE A 65 -0.57 -2.07 -7.11
CA ILE A 65 -0.10 -2.72 -5.89
C ILE A 65 0.94 -1.82 -5.23
N HIS A 66 0.53 -1.13 -4.17
CA HIS A 66 1.41 -0.27 -3.39
C HIS A 66 2.25 -1.07 -2.41
N LYS A 67 3.44 -0.55 -2.11
CA LYS A 67 4.28 -1.11 -1.06
C LYS A 67 3.60 -0.89 0.30
N CYS A 68 3.35 -1.98 1.00
CA CYS A 68 2.75 -2.03 2.32
C CYS A 68 3.81 -1.79 3.40
N GLY A 69 3.50 -0.91 4.35
CA GLY A 69 4.19 -0.73 5.62
C GLY A 69 3.23 -0.89 6.81
N LEU A 70 2.19 -1.71 6.67
CA LEU A 70 1.28 -2.10 7.75
C LEU A 70 1.82 -3.32 8.52
N ASP A 71 1.13 -3.72 9.59
CA ASP A 71 1.57 -4.77 10.52
C ASP A 71 1.50 -6.21 9.97
N CYS A 72 1.14 -6.40 8.71
CA CYS A 72 1.20 -7.71 8.05
C CYS A 72 2.63 -8.26 7.94
N ALA A 73 3.66 -7.41 7.94
CA ALA A 73 5.05 -7.85 8.10
C ALA A 73 5.95 -6.78 8.72
N LYS A 74 7.06 -7.20 9.34
CA LYS A 74 8.05 -6.29 9.95
C LYS A 74 8.77 -5.36 8.96
N ARG A 75 8.77 -5.71 7.67
CA ARG A 75 9.48 -4.97 6.61
C ARG A 75 8.51 -4.59 5.50
N PRO A 76 8.75 -3.47 4.79
CA PRO A 76 7.90 -3.07 3.68
C PRO A 76 7.89 -4.11 2.56
N HIS A 77 6.71 -4.43 2.04
CA HIS A 77 6.50 -5.52 1.08
C HIS A 77 5.33 -5.23 0.12
N TYR A 78 5.15 -6.07 -0.89
CA TYR A 78 4.01 -6.06 -1.81
C TYR A 78 3.15 -7.31 -1.54
N HIS A 79 1.84 -7.17 -1.66
CA HIS A 79 0.91 -8.30 -1.57
C HIS A 79 0.59 -8.81 -2.97
N CYS A 80 0.62 -10.13 -3.16
CA CYS A 80 0.09 -10.74 -4.37
C CYS A 80 -1.45 -10.60 -4.42
N LEU A 81 -1.99 -10.39 -5.62
CA LEU A 81 -3.44 -10.35 -5.85
C LEU A 81 -4.08 -11.75 -5.80
N TYR A 82 -3.30 -12.78 -6.13
CA TYR A 82 -3.80 -14.13 -6.41
C TYR A 82 -3.46 -15.15 -5.32
N CYS A 83 -2.54 -14.83 -4.40
CA CYS A 83 -2.20 -15.70 -3.28
C CYS A 83 -1.80 -14.90 -2.03
N ILE A 84 -1.45 -15.60 -0.95
CA ILE A 84 -1.08 -15.00 0.35
C ILE A 84 0.37 -14.49 0.41
N ALA A 85 1.14 -14.56 -0.67
CA ALA A 85 2.55 -14.19 -0.67
C ALA A 85 2.76 -12.69 -0.38
N MET A 86 3.83 -12.41 0.37
CA MET A 86 4.32 -11.06 0.68
C MET A 86 5.76 -10.90 0.20
N LEU A 87 5.99 -9.95 -0.71
CA LEU A 87 7.24 -9.84 -1.47
C LEU A 87 7.98 -8.55 -1.10
N GLY A 88 9.22 -8.65 -0.60
CA GLY A 88 9.96 -7.48 -0.10
C GLY A 88 10.42 -6.49 -1.17
N SER A 89 10.62 -6.96 -2.40
CA SER A 89 11.16 -6.19 -3.52
C SER A 89 10.22 -6.21 -4.73
N LYS A 90 10.34 -5.19 -5.59
CA LYS A 90 9.60 -5.09 -6.85
C LYS A 90 10.03 -6.17 -7.85
N HIS A 91 11.31 -6.53 -7.83
CA HIS A 91 11.87 -7.60 -8.67
C HIS A 91 11.24 -8.96 -8.33
N ASP A 92 11.22 -9.31 -7.04
CA ASP A 92 10.63 -10.58 -6.59
C ASP A 92 9.11 -10.61 -6.82
N PHE A 93 8.46 -9.46 -6.63
CA PHE A 93 7.04 -9.32 -6.95
C PHE A 93 6.74 -9.59 -8.43
N ASN A 94 7.49 -8.95 -9.34
CA ASN A 94 7.27 -9.11 -10.78
C ASN A 94 7.51 -10.56 -11.22
N LYS A 95 8.57 -11.21 -10.72
CA LYS A 95 8.79 -12.64 -10.98
C LYS A 95 7.65 -13.48 -10.44
N HIS A 96 7.22 -13.22 -9.20
CA HIS A 96 6.16 -14.00 -8.58
C HIS A 96 4.82 -13.86 -9.32
N ILE A 97 4.43 -12.65 -9.74
CA ILE A 97 3.10 -12.41 -10.30
C ILE A 97 2.91 -13.08 -11.65
N GLU A 98 3.96 -13.16 -12.48
CA GLU A 98 3.92 -13.85 -13.77
C GLU A 98 3.48 -15.32 -13.59
N PHE A 99 4.16 -16.07 -12.73
CA PHE A 99 3.78 -17.46 -12.42
C PHE A 99 2.44 -17.55 -11.69
N CYS A 100 2.18 -16.65 -10.74
CA CYS A 100 0.97 -16.75 -9.91
C CYS A 100 -0.31 -16.47 -10.71
N GLN A 101 -0.23 -15.63 -11.74
CA GLN A 101 -1.34 -15.32 -12.63
C GLN A 101 -1.72 -16.52 -13.52
N GLU A 102 -0.75 -17.31 -13.98
CA GLU A 102 -0.98 -18.51 -14.80
C GLU A 102 -1.64 -19.66 -14.01
N MET A 103 -1.52 -19.66 -12.69
CA MET A 103 -2.05 -20.69 -11.79
C MET A 103 -3.47 -20.38 -11.26
N GLN A 104 -4.13 -19.35 -11.79
CA GLN A 104 -5.54 -19.00 -11.50
C GLN A 104 -6.47 -19.56 -12.56
#